data_AF-A0A645EHA6-F1
#
_entry.id   AF-A0A645EHA6-F1
#
_cell.length_a   1.000
_cell.length_b   1.000
_cell.length_c   1.000
_cell.angle_alpha   90.00
_cell.angle_beta   90.00
_cell.angle_gamma   90.00
#
_symmetry.space_group_name_H-M   'P 1'
#
loop_
_entity.id
_entity.type
_entity.pdbx_description
1 polymer ?
#
loop_
_entity_poly.entity_id
_entity_poly.type
_entity_poly.pdbx_seq_one_letter_code
_entity_poly.pdbx_strand_id
1 'polypeptide(L)'
;MNGNPDNVGRCAHYKHIGESVYHNDHIIRVRLDDNIVNNEYVSAILNSSYGKLQMKDKIKTSARQYTINQSGISEIKIVIPSIKLQNEFAEFVNQVDKLKFEMKKSLKKLKNNFN
;
A
#
# COMPACT_ATOMS: atom_id res chain seq x y z
N MET A 1 1.91 -0.62 -20.64
CA MET A 1 3.06 0.32 -20.53
C MET A 1 2.88 1.22 -19.32
N ASN A 2 3.73 1.11 -18.28
CA ASN A 2 3.70 2.02 -17.13
C ASN A 2 4.47 3.30 -17.47
N GLY A 3 3.83 4.21 -18.21
CA GLY A 3 4.43 5.48 -18.65
C GLY A 3 4.47 6.58 -17.58
N ASN A 4 3.82 6.37 -16.42
CA ASN A 4 3.83 7.33 -15.30
C ASN A 4 4.61 6.74 -14.10
N PRO A 5 5.70 7.38 -13.65
CA PRO A 5 6.47 6.93 -12.49
C PRO A 5 5.66 6.89 -11.19
N ASP A 6 4.60 7.71 -11.06
CA ASP A 6 3.74 7.76 -9.87
C ASP A 6 2.87 6.51 -9.68
N ASN A 7 2.82 5.64 -10.70
CA ASN A 7 2.11 4.37 -10.62
C ASN A 7 2.98 3.24 -10.06
N VAL A 8 4.29 3.44 -9.92
CA VAL A 8 5.22 2.46 -9.35
C VAL A 8 5.27 2.62 -7.83
N GLY A 9 5.37 1.51 -7.11
CA GLY A 9 5.56 1.53 -5.65
C GLY A 9 4.27 1.67 -4.84
N ARG A 10 3.09 1.51 -5.45
CA ARG A 10 1.83 1.40 -4.69
C ARG A 10 1.84 0.11 -3.87
N CYS A 11 1.58 0.23 -2.57
CA CYS A 11 1.57 -0.89 -1.65
C CYS A 11 0.15 -1.18 -1.16
N ALA A 12 -0.11 -2.44 -0.85
CA ALA A 12 -1.34 -2.86 -0.21
C ALA A 12 -1.05 -4.02 0.74
N HIS A 13 -1.73 -4.03 1.88
CA HIS A 13 -1.76 -5.17 2.77
C HIS A 13 -2.73 -6.21 2.22
N TYR A 14 -2.20 -7.37 1.82
CA TYR A 14 -3.00 -8.49 1.38
C TYR A 14 -3.52 -9.29 2.58
N LYS A 15 -4.84 -9.46 2.66
CA LYS A 15 -5.51 -10.31 3.65
C LYS A 15 -5.87 -11.63 2.99
N HIS A 16 -5.50 -12.75 3.61
CA HIS A 16 -5.78 -14.08 3.07
C HIS A 16 -7.28 -14.31 2.90
N ILE A 17 -7.66 -14.92 1.78
CA ILE A 17 -9.07 -15.13 1.39
C ILE A 17 -9.50 -16.61 1.43
N GLY A 18 -8.67 -17.52 1.94
CA GLY A 18 -9.01 -18.94 2.07
C GLY A 18 -8.71 -19.79 0.83
N GLU A 19 -8.12 -19.22 -0.21
CA GLU A 19 -7.76 -19.92 -1.45
C GLU A 19 -6.37 -19.52 -1.96
N SER A 20 -5.85 -20.32 -2.90
CA SER A 20 -4.59 -20.03 -3.59
C SER A 20 -4.73 -18.79 -4.47
N VAL A 21 -3.83 -17.82 -4.28
CA VAL A 21 -3.81 -16.58 -5.06
C VAL A 21 -2.53 -16.48 -5.87
N TYR A 22 -2.69 -16.14 -7.15
CA TYR A 22 -1.60 -15.84 -8.07
C TYR A 22 -1.57 -14.35 -8.34
N HIS A 23 -0.37 -13.77 -8.40
CA HIS A 23 -0.17 -12.38 -8.80
C HIS A 23 0.69 -12.33 -10.07
N ASN A 24 0.54 -11.27 -10.86
CA ASN A 24 1.36 -11.10 -12.06
C ASN A 24 2.81 -10.70 -11.69
N ASP A 25 3.67 -10.68 -12.71
CA ASP A 25 5.08 -10.30 -12.64
C ASP A 25 5.32 -8.84 -12.21
N HIS A 26 4.31 -7.99 -12.29
CA HIS A 26 4.37 -6.58 -11.88
C HIS A 26 4.02 -6.35 -10.40
N ILE A 27 3.71 -7.41 -9.65
CA ILE A 27 3.47 -7.37 -8.21
C ILE A 27 4.63 -8.07 -7.51
N ILE A 28 5.24 -7.38 -6.55
CA ILE A 28 6.26 -7.94 -5.67
C ILE A 28 5.65 -8.19 -4.32
N ARG A 29 5.64 -9.45 -3.88
CA ARG A 29 5.22 -9.84 -2.54
C ARG A 29 6.35 -9.62 -1.56
N VAL A 30 6.11 -8.77 -0.57
CA VAL A 30 6.99 -8.61 0.60
C VAL A 30 6.43 -9.45 1.74
N ARG A 31 7.29 -10.23 2.41
CA ARG A 31 6.96 -10.94 3.65
C ARG A 31 7.58 -10.18 4.80
N LEU A 32 6.76 -9.84 5.78
CA LEU A 32 7.16 -9.08 6.96
C LEU A 32 7.12 -10.00 8.19
N ASP A 33 7.90 -9.67 9.20
CA ASP A 33 7.84 -10.33 10.50
C ASP A 33 6.80 -9.61 11.37
N ASP A 34 5.66 -10.27 11.58
CA ASP A 34 4.53 -9.72 12.34
C ASP A 34 4.86 -9.46 13.82
N ASN A 35 5.98 -9.98 14.33
CA ASN A 35 6.46 -9.67 15.69
C ASN A 35 7.14 -8.29 15.76
N ILE A 36 7.60 -7.77 14.62
CA ILE A 36 8.35 -6.51 14.54
C ILE A 36 7.47 -5.39 13.98
N VAL A 37 6.63 -5.71 13.00
CA VAL A 37 5.85 -4.71 12.27
C VAL A 37 4.39 -5.08 12.09
N ASN A 38 3.52 -4.08 12.08
CA ASN A 38 2.14 -4.21 11.65
C ASN A 38 2.05 -3.98 10.12
N ASN A 39 1.47 -4.94 9.39
CA ASN A 39 1.35 -4.86 7.93
C ASN A 39 0.57 -3.63 7.43
N GLU A 40 -0.44 -3.17 8.18
CA GLU A 40 -1.23 -1.98 7.83
C GLU A 40 -0.39 -0.71 7.98
N TYR A 41 0.41 -0.63 9.06
CA TYR A 41 1.36 0.45 9.26
C TYR A 41 2.40 0.51 8.14
N VAL A 42 2.99 -0.63 7.77
CA VAL A 42 3.99 -0.70 6.70
C VAL A 42 3.37 -0.29 5.35
N SER A 43 2.17 -0.77 5.03
CA SER A 43 1.44 -0.34 3.84
C SER A 43 1.23 1.18 3.84
N ALA A 44 0.83 1.77 4.96
CA ALA A 44 0.58 3.20 5.07
C ALA A 44 1.86 4.05 4.93
N ILE A 45 2.95 3.70 5.62
CA ILE A 45 4.21 4.47 5.54
C ILE A 45 4.83 4.37 4.15
N LEU A 46 4.75 3.23 3.47
CA LEU A 46 5.23 3.08 2.09
C LEU A 46 4.41 3.91 1.09
N ASN A 47 3.10 4.02 1.30
CA ASN A 47 2.22 4.87 0.48
C ASN A 47 2.27 6.36 0.84
N SER A 48 2.87 6.72 1.98
CA SER A 48 3.06 8.11 2.39
C SER A 48 4.04 8.85 1.49
N SER A 49 4.09 10.18 1.61
CA SER A 49 5.08 11.00 0.90
C SER A 49 6.52 10.57 1.20
N TYR A 50 6.80 10.14 2.43
CA TYR A 50 8.11 9.63 2.84
C TYR A 50 8.46 8.33 2.11
N GLY A 51 7.55 7.34 2.12
CA GLY A 51 7.77 6.06 1.45
C GLY A 51 7.92 6.20 -0.05
N LYS A 52 7.07 7.04 -0.68
CA LYS A 52 7.20 7.36 -2.11
C LYS A 52 8.52 8.03 -2.45
N LEU A 53 9.01 8.93 -1.58
CA LEU A 53 10.32 9.55 -1.76
C LEU A 53 11.45 8.51 -1.70
N GLN A 54 11.42 7.60 -0.71
CA GLN A 54 12.38 6.51 -0.61
C GLN A 54 12.37 5.59 -1.84
N MET A 55 11.19 5.33 -2.41
CA MET A 55 11.06 4.51 -3.63
C MET A 55 11.53 5.22 -4.89
N LYS A 56 11.35 6.55 -4.98
CA LYS A 56 11.66 7.32 -6.19
C LYS A 56 13.11 7.12 -6.63
N ASP A 57 14.03 7.08 -5.69
CA ASP A 57 15.46 6.90 -5.95
C ASP A 57 15.83 5.46 -6.36
N LYS A 58 14.90 4.51 -6.24
CA LYS A 58 15.06 3.09 -6.56
C LYS A 58 14.35 2.69 -7.84
N ILE A 59 13.50 3.57 -8.38
CA ILE A 59 12.80 3.35 -9.65
C ILE A 59 13.81 3.45 -10.80
N LYS A 60 13.80 2.45 -11.67
CA LYS A 60 14.57 2.43 -12.91
C LYS A 60 13.64 2.61 -14.09
N THR A 61 14.16 3.21 -15.15
CA THR A 61 13.45 3.36 -16.42
C THR A 61 14.13 2.49 -17.47
N SER A 62 13.36 1.63 -18.11
CA SER A 62 13.80 0.90 -19.31
C SER A 62 12.67 0.91 -20.33
N ALA A 63 12.97 1.20 -21.60
CA ALA A 63 12.00 1.22 -22.70
C ALA A 63 10.69 1.99 -22.40
N ARG A 64 10.78 3.17 -21.76
CA ARG A 64 9.63 4.02 -21.32
C ARG A 64 8.72 3.38 -20.27
N GLN A 65 9.19 2.35 -19.58
CA GLN A 65 8.50 1.71 -18.47
C GLN A 65 9.28 1.96 -17.18
N TYR A 66 8.58 2.53 -16.19
CA TYR A 66 9.13 2.69 -14.84
C TYR A 66 8.88 1.40 -14.04
N THR A 67 9.93 0.89 -13.40
CA THR A 67 9.88 -0.33 -12.59
C THR A 67 10.74 -0.20 -11.34
N ILE A 68 10.41 -0.99 -10.32
CA ILE A 68 11.26 -1.21 -9.14
C ILE A 68 11.43 -2.72 -8.98
N ASN A 69 12.65 -3.16 -8.67
CA ASN A 69 12.95 -4.58 -8.46
C ASN A 69 13.07 -4.89 -6.97
N GLN A 70 13.25 -6.18 -6.64
CA GLN A 70 13.37 -6.64 -5.25
C GLN A 70 14.54 -5.99 -4.49
N SER A 71 15.69 -5.79 -5.15
CA SER A 71 16.84 -5.07 -4.56
C SER A 71 16.47 -3.64 -4.18
N GLY A 72 15.82 -2.92 -5.09
CA GLY A 72 15.37 -1.55 -4.85
C GLY A 72 14.39 -1.48 -3.67
N ILE A 73 13.49 -2.46 -3.53
CA ILE A 73 12.57 -2.54 -2.38
C ILE A 73 13.33 -2.82 -1.08
N SER A 74 14.31 -3.72 -1.09
CA SER A 74 15.08 -4.09 0.10
C SER A 74 15.93 -2.96 0.68
N GLU A 75 16.24 -1.95 -0.13
CA GLU A 75 17.00 -0.76 0.28
C GLU A 75 16.13 0.37 0.85
N ILE A 76 14.80 0.24 0.77
CA ILE A 76 13.87 1.23 1.31
C ILE A 76 14.00 1.26 2.82
N LYS A 77 14.26 2.44 3.38
CA LYS A 77 14.27 2.65 4.83
C LYS A 77 12.91 3.16 5.27
N ILE A 78 12.40 2.59 6.36
CA ILE A 78 11.18 3.04 7.03
C ILE A 78 11.45 3.25 8.51
N VAL A 79 10.67 4.14 9.12
CA VAL A 79 10.64 4.30 10.57
C VAL A 79 9.88 3.12 11.16
N ILE A 80 10.40 2.52 12.22
CA ILE A 80 9.76 1.41 12.93
C ILE A 80 9.57 1.83 14.40
N PRO A 81 8.42 2.41 14.75
CA PRO A 81 8.08 2.71 16.14
C PRO A 81 7.73 1.41 16.88
N SER A 82 7.47 1.49 18.19
CA SER A 82 7.06 0.31 18.97
C SER A 82 5.81 -0.34 18.37
N ILE A 83 5.71 -1.67 18.45
CA ILE A 83 4.57 -2.42 17.90
C ILE A 83 3.22 -1.91 18.42
N LYS A 84 3.18 -1.44 19.67
CA LYS A 84 2.01 -0.79 20.27
C LYS A 84 1.54 0.42 19.46
N LEU A 85 2.45 1.35 19.15
CA LEU A 85 2.12 2.55 18.38
C LEU A 85 1.73 2.21 16.93
N GLN A 86 2.37 1.19 16.34
CA GLN A 86 1.99 0.71 15.02
C GLN A 86 0.55 0.17 14.99
N ASN A 87 0.15 -0.56 16.04
CA ASN A 87 -1.20 -1.11 16.19
C ASN A 87 -2.24 0.00 16.44
N GLU A 88 -1.96 0.96 17.31
CA GLU A 88 -2.82 2.13 17.56
C GLU A 88 -3.07 2.93 16.25
N PHE A 89 -2.01 3.14 15.46
CA PHE A 89 -2.13 3.75 14.13
C PHE A 89 -3.02 2.91 13.20
N ALA A 90 -2.81 1.59 13.13
CA ALA A 90 -3.57 0.71 12.27
C ALA A 90 -5.06 0.69 12.64
N GLU A 91 -5.39 0.69 13.93
CA GLU A 91 -6.77 0.79 14.42
C GLU A 91 -7.44 2.09 13.97
N PHE A 92 -6.74 3.21 14.11
CA PHE A 92 -7.24 4.51 13.66
C PHE A 92 -7.52 4.53 12.15
N VAL A 93 -6.57 4.05 11.33
CA VAL A 93 -6.74 3.98 9.87
C VAL A 93 -7.94 3.12 9.49
N ASN A 94 -8.09 1.95 10.12
CA ASN A 94 -9.23 1.06 9.87
C ASN A 94 -10.58 1.72 10.20
N GLN A 95 -10.65 2.47 11.30
CA GLN A 95 -11.86 3.22 11.66
C GLN A 95 -12.20 4.28 10.61
N VAL A 96 -11.20 5.06 10.19
CA VAL A 96 -11.37 6.10 9.16
C VAL A 96 -11.81 5.50 7.83
N ASP A 97 -11.24 4.38 7.42
CA ASP A 97 -11.58 3.74 6.15
C ASP A 97 -12.98 3.12 6.15
N LYS A 98 -13.42 2.58 7.29
CA LYS A 98 -14.83 2.16 7.48
C LYS A 98 -15.78 3.34 7.30
N LEU A 99 -15.49 4.49 7.92
CA LEU A 99 -16.31 5.70 7.78
C LEU A 99 -16.37 6.18 6.33
N LYS A 100 -15.22 6.25 5.64
CA LYS A 100 -15.16 6.61 4.21
C LYS A 100 -15.99 5.66 3.34
N PHE A 101 -15.97 4.37 3.64
CA PHE A 101 -16.75 3.37 2.90
C PHE A 101 -18.26 3.62 3.03
N GLU A 102 -18.75 3.84 4.25
CA GLU A 102 -20.18 4.13 4.49
C GLU A 102 -20.62 5.47 3.86
N MET A 103 -19.76 6.48 3.88
CA MET A 103 -20.02 7.76 3.18
C MET A 103 -20.14 7.55 1.67
N LYS A 104 -19.22 6.78 1.05
CA LYS A 104 -19.28 6.47 -0.39
C LYS A 104 -20.55 5.71 -0.75
N LYS A 105 -20.97 4.75 0.10
CA LYS A 105 -22.23 4.00 -0.08
C LYS A 105 -23.45 4.92 -0.02
N SER A 106 -23.49 5.83 0.95
CA SER A 106 -24.56 6.80 1.12
C SER A 106 -24.65 7.75 -0.08
N LEU A 107 -23.51 8.28 -0.55
CA LEU A 107 -23.44 9.12 -1.75
C LEU A 107 -23.92 8.39 -3.01
N LYS A 108 -23.56 7.10 -3.18
CA LYS A 108 -24.04 6.29 -4.29
C LYS A 108 -25.56 6.10 -4.25
N LYS A 109 -26.11 5.83 -3.06
CA LYS A 109 -27.57 5.68 -2.87
C LYS A 109 -28.31 6.98 -3.19
N LEU A 110 -27.81 8.12 -2.73
CA LEU A 110 -28.39 9.42 -3.05
C LEU A 110 -28.41 9.67 -4.56
N LYS A 111 -27.28 9.47 -5.25
CA LYS A 111 -27.21 9.63 -6.71
C LYS A 111 -28.19 8.73 -7.47
N ASN A 112 -28.35 7.48 -7.02
CA ASN A 112 -29.29 6.55 -7.63
C ASN A 112 -30.76 6.92 -7.40
N ASN A 113 -31.08 7.70 -6.36
CA ASN A 113 -32.46 8.12 -6.09
C ASN A 113 -32.89 9.34 -6.92
N PHE A 114 -31.95 10.06 -7.54
CA PHE A 114 -32.22 11.24 -8.38
C PHE A 114 -32.05 10.96 -9.88
N ASN A 115 -31.79 9.69 -10.25
CA ASN A 115 -31.77 9.17 -11.62
C ASN A 115 -32.94 8.20 -11.80
#